data_AF-A0A7X8U9Y2-F1
#
_entry.id   AF-A0A7X8U9Y2-F1
#
_cell.length_a   1.000
_cell.length_b   1.000
_cell.length_c   1.000
_cell.angle_alpha   90.00
_cell.angle_beta   90.00
_cell.angle_gamma   90.00
#
_symmetry.space_group_name_H-M   'P 1'
#
loop_
_entity.id
_entity.type
_entity.pdbx_description
1 polymer ?
#
loop_
_entity_poly.entity_id
_entity_poly.type
_entity_poly.pdbx_seq_one_letter_code
_entity_poly.pdbx_strand_id
1 'polypeptide(L)' 'LIEAYDHIGIVSTLDQSRGLVVIRSTEDCLPDLEEILHHLPFPIELYWEQPE' A
#
# COMPACT_ATOMS: atom_id res chain seq x y z
N LEU A 1 7.55 7.63 -2.23
CA LEU A 1 6.34 8.17 -1.57
C LEU A 1 5.17 7.84 -2.50
N ILE A 2 4.23 6.99 -2.08
CA ILE A 2 3.06 6.62 -2.91
C ILE A 2 2.15 7.84 -3.19
N GLU A 3 2.40 8.96 -2.49
CA GLU A 3 1.85 10.29 -2.75
C GLU A 3 1.94 10.77 -4.22
N ALA A 4 2.79 10.17 -5.06
CA ALA A 4 2.95 10.52 -6.48
C ALA A 4 2.14 9.66 -7.47
N TYR A 5 1.43 8.63 -7.01
CA TYR A 5 0.59 7.77 -7.86
C TYR A 5 -0.87 8.21 -7.85
N ASP A 6 -1.09 9.50 -8.16
CA ASP A 6 -2.37 10.11 -8.52
C ASP A 6 -3.66 9.33 -8.12
N HIS A 7 -4.16 9.61 -6.91
CA HIS A 7 -5.43 9.08 -6.37
C HIS A 7 -5.52 7.56 -6.10
N ILE A 8 -4.46 6.76 -6.28
CA ILE A 8 -4.53 5.29 -6.06
C ILE A 8 -4.80 4.95 -4.58
N GLY A 9 -4.31 5.72 -3.63
CA GLY A 9 -4.62 5.48 -2.23
C GLY A 9 -3.95 6.43 -1.26
N ILE A 10 -4.43 6.41 -0.02
CA ILE A 10 -3.84 7.13 1.10
C ILE A 10 -2.86 6.21 1.80
N VAL A 11 -1.62 6.67 2.00
CA VAL A 11 -0.61 5.95 2.76
C VAL A 11 -0.40 6.57 4.12
N SER A 12 -0.48 5.74 5.16
CA SER A 12 -0.21 6.14 6.53
C SER A 12 0.88 5.25 7.13
N THR A 13 1.79 5.82 7.90
CA THR A 13 2.78 5.05 8.66
C THR A 13 2.14 4.52 9.93
N LEU A 14 2.17 3.21 10.15
CA LEU A 14 1.72 2.58 11.38
C LEU A 14 2.86 2.45 12.40
N ASP A 15 4.04 2.04 11.94
CA ASP A 15 5.24 1.92 12.77
C ASP A 15 6.49 2.16 11.94
N GLN A 16 7.14 3.31 12.16
CA GLN A 16 8.34 3.69 11.44
C GLN A 16 9.54 2.79 11.78
N SER A 17 9.65 2.32 13.02
CA SER A 17 10.79 1.49 13.47
C SER A 17 10.79 0.11 12.81
N ARG A 18 9.60 -0.37 12.44
CA ARG A 18 9.39 -1.65 11.77
C ARG A 18 9.17 -1.52 10.25
N GLY A 19 9.09 -0.30 9.73
CA GLY A 19 8.78 -0.04 8.33
C GLY A 19 7.33 -0.40 7.94
N LEU A 20 6.40 -0.39 8.90
CA LEU A 20 5.00 -0.73 8.65
C LEU A 20 4.21 0.48 8.17
N VAL A 21 3.56 0.29 7.02
CA VAL A 21 2.66 1.26 6.41
C VAL A 21 1.31 0.60 6.13
N VAL A 22 0.24 1.39 6.17
CA VAL A 22 -1.07 0.99 5.70
C VAL A 22 -1.40 1.81 4.47
N ILE A 23 -1.94 1.15 3.44
CA ILE A 23 -2.42 1.78 2.22
C ILE A 23 -3.92 1.56 2.17
N ARG A 24 -4.68 2.65 2.08
CA ARG A 24 -6.15 2.63 1.94
C ARG A 24 -6.49 3.10 0.54
N SER A 25 -7.08 2.20 -0.23
CA SER A 25 -7.50 2.41 -1.61
C SER A 25 -8.99 2.09 -1.74
N THR A 26 -9.64 2.62 -2.78
CA THR A 26 -10.95 2.14 -3.22
C THR A 26 -10.79 0.82 -3.98
N GLU A 27 -11.86 0.03 -4.08
CA GLU A 27 -11.85 -1.31 -4.67
C GLU A 27 -11.42 -1.29 -6.16
N ASP A 28 -11.82 -0.25 -6.89
CA ASP A 28 -11.47 -0.03 -8.29
C ASP A 28 -9.98 0.26 -8.52
N CYS A 29 -9.27 0.79 -7.52
CA CYS A 29 -7.84 1.12 -7.58
C CYS A 29 -6.94 -0.01 -7.06
N LEU A 30 -7.49 -1.10 -6.50
CA LEU A 30 -6.70 -2.23 -5.98
C LEU A 30 -5.81 -2.90 -7.04
N PRO A 31 -6.25 -3.14 -8.30
CA PRO A 31 -5.41 -3.76 -9.31
C PRO A 31 -4.16 -2.95 -9.61
N ASP A 32 -4.30 -1.63 -9.77
CA ASP A 32 -3.18 -0.72 -10.04
C ASP A 32 -2.24 -0.62 -8.83
N LEU A 33 -2.80 -0.61 -7.62
CA LEU A 33 -2.03 -0.64 -6.38
C LEU A 33 -1.17 -1.91 -6.28
N GLU A 34 -1.75 -3.09 -6.54
CA GLU A 34 -1.01 -4.35 -6.55
C GLU A 34 0.11 -4.34 -7.59
N GLU A 35 -0.13 -3.82 -8.78
CA GLU A 35 0.90 -3.69 -9.82
C GLU A 35 2.07 -2.82 -9.35
N ILE A 36 1.79 -1.67 -8.74
CA ILE A 36 2.84 -0.78 -8.22
C ILE A 36 3.64 -1.47 -7.11
N LEU A 37 2.96 -2.14 -6.19
CA LEU A 37 3.58 -2.84 -5.07
C LEU A 37 4.50 -3.96 -5.55
N HIS A 38 4.13 -4.69 -6.60
CA HIS A 38 4.98 -5.71 -7.22
C HIS A 38 6.24 -5.17 -7.90
N HIS A 39 6.23 -3.91 -8.33
CA HIS A 39 7.37 -3.27 -9.01
C HIS A 39 8.27 -2.45 -8.08
N LEU A 40 8.04 -2.48 -6.76
CA LEU A 40 8.89 -1.77 -5.82
C LEU A 40 10.35 -2.30 -5.88
N PRO A 41 11.36 -1.42 -5.79
CA PRO A 41 12.77 -1.80 -5.92
C PRO A 41 13.33 -2.46 -4.64
N PHE A 42 12.45 -3.01 -3.80
CA PHE A 42 12.77 -3.69 -2.55
C PHE A 42 11.67 -4.71 -2.22
N PRO A 43 11.99 -5.78 -1.48
CA PRO A 43 11.01 -6.77 -1.07
C PRO A 43 10.00 -6.16 -0.09
N ILE A 44 8.75 -6.58 -0.22
CA ILE A 44 7.66 -6.22 0.68
C ILE A 44 6.89 -7.47 1.10
N GLU A 45 6.22 -7.38 2.24
CA GLU A 45 5.22 -8.37 2.69
C GLU A 45 3.86 -7.68 2.74
N LEU A 46 2.85 -8.31 2.15
CA LEU A 46 1.49 -7.80 2.11
C LEU A 46 0.63 -8.53 3.14
N TYR A 47 -0.11 -7.75 3.93
CA TYR A 47 -1.07 -8.25 4.90
C TYR A 47 -2.44 -7.62 4.60
N TRP A 48 -3.46 -8.46 4.53
CA TRP A 48 -4.84 -8.01 4.33
C TRP A 48 -5.57 -8.04 5.67
N GLU A 49 -6.22 -6.94 6.06
CA GLU A 49 -7.16 -6.97 7.18
C GLU A 49 -8.33 -7.87 6.78
N GLN A 50 -8.49 -9.01 7.46
CA GLN A 50 -9.72 -9.78 7.37
C GLN A 50 -10.75 -9.14 8.30
N PRO A 51 -11.95 -8.77 7.81
CA PRO A 51 -13.01 -8.34 8.71
C PRO A 51 -13.37 -9.50 9.66
N GLU A 52 -13.51 -9.19 10.94
CA GLU A 52 -13.98 -10.13 11.99
C GLU A 52 -15.42 -10.64 11.72
#